data_AF-A0A2G8JDK7-F1
#
_entry.id   AF-A0A2G8JDK7-F1
#
_cell.length_a   1.000
_cell.length_b   1.000
_cell.length_c   1.000
_cell.angle_alpha   90.00
_cell.angle_beta   90.00
_cell.angle_gamma   90.00
#
_symmetry.space_group_name_H-M   'P 1'
#
loop_
_entity.id
_entity.type
_entity.pdbx_description
1 polymer ?
#
loop_
_entity_poly.entity_id
_entity_poly.type
_entity_poly.pdbx_seq_one_letter_code
_entity_poly.pdbx_strand_id
1 'polypeptide(L)'
;MIGQIGSYSSVLHLILEDIPTSPSNDSTSTEVCTTTPSKRPSQTQASLVCDTTALELEVGRECEEFNIVVHPYAIIVPGQILVSTTVRKPLMMTNYSQYPAFFKWETLSDCDIVEIQPTQGQIPGRSTIDLEVTVTAGRVGPLEETVLCHIENHTAPVFLKLQASVKGPAIVIDTPSIDFGLVQFGNSASVDLVIRNESQVAAKYRIGESQEFNVRLPATGEIHSELFLSKREGELGPLASRQYRHLQASEL
;
A
#
# COMPACT_ATOMS: atom_id res chain seq x y z
N MET A 1 2.13 29.68 8.27
CA MET A 1 1.14 29.33 9.31
C MET A 1 0.35 28.16 8.76
N ILE A 2 0.61 26.96 9.26
CA ILE A 2 -0.02 25.72 8.76
C ILE A 2 -1.40 25.67 9.41
N GLY A 3 -2.46 25.80 8.61
CA GLY A 3 -3.83 25.78 9.11
C GLY A 3 -4.19 24.38 9.60
N GLN A 4 -4.63 24.26 10.85
CA GLN A 4 -5.27 23.06 11.36
C GLN A 4 -6.71 22.98 10.79
N ILE A 5 -7.32 21.80 10.82
CA ILE A 5 -8.71 21.58 10.35
C ILE A 5 -9.66 22.21 11.39
N GLY A 6 -10.63 23.02 10.93
CA GLY A 6 -11.57 23.73 11.80
C GLY A 6 -11.95 25.14 11.30
N SER A 7 -12.86 25.79 12.02
CA SER A 7 -13.23 27.19 11.81
C SER A 7 -12.30 28.12 12.60
N TYR A 8 -11.61 29.02 11.90
CA TYR A 8 -10.76 30.03 12.51
C TYR A 8 -11.36 31.40 12.27
N SER A 9 -11.74 32.10 13.34
CA SER A 9 -11.99 33.54 13.28
C SER A 9 -10.84 34.27 13.97
N SER A 10 -10.32 35.30 13.31
CA SER A 10 -9.36 36.22 13.91
C SER A 10 -9.88 37.64 13.67
N VAL A 11 -9.92 38.43 14.75
CA VAL A 11 -10.35 39.82 14.68
C VAL A 11 -9.12 40.71 14.77
N LEU A 12 -8.93 41.56 13.77
CA LEU A 12 -7.88 42.59 13.75
C LEU A 12 -8.52 43.95 14.02
N HIS A 13 -8.02 44.64 15.03
CA HIS A 13 -8.41 46.02 15.32
C HIS A 13 -7.34 46.98 14.80
N LEU A 14 -7.76 47.99 14.02
CA LEU A 14 -6.95 49.17 13.76
C LEU A 14 -7.30 50.23 14.79
N ILE A 15 -6.35 50.51 15.68
CA ILE A 15 -6.49 51.51 16.73
C ILE A 15 -5.87 52.80 16.22
N LEU A 16 -6.65 53.88 16.25
CA LEU A 16 -6.11 55.22 16.09
C LEU A 16 -5.81 55.75 17.49
N GLU A 17 -4.52 55.91 17.75
CA GLU A 17 -4.01 56.40 19.02
C GLU A 17 -4.07 57.93 19.07
N ASP A 18 -4.24 58.45 20.28
CA ASP A 18 -4.14 59.86 20.57
C ASP A 18 -5.09 60.78 19.73
N ILE A 19 -6.34 60.36 19.52
CA ILE A 19 -7.35 61.23 18.90
C ILE A 19 -7.85 62.28 19.91
N PRO A 20 -7.76 63.60 19.60
CA PRO A 20 -8.29 64.64 20.47
C PRO A 20 -9.82 64.58 20.48
N THR A 21 -10.43 64.37 21.65
CA THR A 21 -11.88 64.47 21.77
C THR A 21 -12.31 65.93 21.91
N SER A 22 -13.21 66.37 21.03
CA SER A 22 -13.91 67.65 21.26
C SER A 22 -14.95 67.44 22.36
N PRO A 23 -15.11 68.36 23.33
CA PRO A 23 -16.18 68.25 24.32
C PRO A 23 -17.54 68.39 23.60
N SER A 24 -18.22 67.27 23.37
CA SER A 24 -19.61 67.27 22.92
C SER A 24 -20.51 67.61 24.09
N ASN A 25 -21.25 68.71 23.97
CA ASN A 25 -22.42 68.96 24.82
C ASN A 25 -23.55 68.07 24.32
N ASP A 26 -23.64 66.84 24.82
CA ASP A 26 -24.88 66.07 24.72
C ASP A 26 -25.37 65.72 26.13
N SER A 27 -26.35 66.52 26.55
CA SER A 27 -27.12 66.33 27.77
C SER A 27 -28.27 65.37 27.49
N THR A 28 -28.17 64.12 27.96
CA THR A 28 -29.33 63.34 28.42
C THR A 28 -28.90 62.21 29.37
N SER A 29 -29.08 62.49 30.67
CA SER A 29 -29.48 61.59 31.79
C SER A 29 -29.02 60.12 31.81
N THR A 30 -28.46 59.59 32.90
CA THR A 30 -29.13 59.50 34.22
C THR A 30 -28.12 59.18 35.35
N GLU A 31 -28.21 59.99 36.42
CA GLU A 31 -27.94 59.83 37.88
C GLU A 31 -27.30 58.50 38.37
N VAL A 32 -26.32 58.49 39.29
CA VAL A 32 -26.43 58.92 40.70
C VAL A 32 -25.06 59.39 41.24
N CYS A 33 -25.04 60.58 41.87
CA CYS A 33 -23.95 61.07 42.71
C CYS A 33 -24.30 60.96 44.20
N THR A 34 -23.37 60.47 45.02
CA THR A 34 -23.34 60.75 46.47
C THR A 34 -22.05 61.48 46.85
N THR A 35 -22.23 62.75 47.18
CA THR A 35 -21.43 63.77 47.91
C THR A 35 -20.19 63.34 48.71
N THR A 36 -19.07 64.06 48.69
CA THR A 36 -18.79 65.28 49.52
C THR A 36 -17.54 66.07 49.07
N PRO A 37 -17.33 67.34 49.50
CA PRO A 37 -16.51 68.33 48.77
C PRO A 37 -15.17 68.71 49.44
N SER A 38 -14.14 69.04 48.64
CA SER A 38 -13.06 69.95 49.08
C SER A 38 -12.31 70.64 47.92
N LYS A 39 -12.57 71.96 47.79
CA LYS A 39 -11.75 73.12 47.36
C LYS A 39 -10.56 73.00 46.35
N ARG A 40 -10.77 73.60 45.15
CA ARG A 40 -9.97 74.59 44.33
C ARG A 40 -8.41 74.56 44.27
N PRO A 41 -7.79 75.17 43.23
CA PRO A 41 -7.93 75.04 41.76
C PRO A 41 -6.58 74.79 41.03
N SER A 42 -6.62 74.19 39.85
CA SER A 42 -5.65 74.54 38.79
C SER A 42 -6.27 74.27 37.42
N GLN A 43 -6.30 75.32 36.60
CA GLN A 43 -6.62 75.21 35.18
C GLN A 43 -5.51 74.42 34.52
N THR A 44 -5.85 73.22 34.09
CA THR A 44 -5.15 72.57 32.98
C THR A 44 -6.28 71.98 32.16
N GLN A 45 -6.56 72.57 30.99
CA GLN A 45 -7.41 71.90 30.01
C GLN A 45 -6.66 70.63 29.62
N ALA A 46 -6.98 69.53 30.32
CA ALA A 46 -6.59 68.20 29.91
C ALA A 46 -7.34 67.96 28.60
N SER A 47 -6.65 68.12 27.48
CA SER A 47 -7.10 67.57 26.20
C SER A 47 -7.26 66.08 26.45
N LEU A 48 -8.50 65.62 26.56
CA LEU A 48 -8.80 64.21 26.75
C LEU A 48 -8.54 63.54 25.41
N VAL A 49 -7.48 62.76 25.38
CA VAL A 49 -7.09 61.98 24.21
C VAL A 49 -7.52 60.55 24.47
N CYS A 50 -8.18 59.92 23.51
CA CYS A 50 -8.57 58.52 23.63
C CYS A 50 -8.20 57.75 22.37
N ASP A 51 -7.81 56.50 22.60
CA ASP A 51 -7.63 55.52 21.54
C ASP A 51 -9.01 55.08 21.06
N THR A 52 -9.25 55.14 19.76
CA THR A 52 -10.51 54.67 19.16
C THR A 52 -10.21 53.59 18.14
N THR A 53 -10.92 52.47 18.24
CA THR A 53 -10.92 51.45 17.18
C THR A 53 -11.58 52.05 15.94
N ALA A 54 -10.79 52.33 14.91
CA ALA A 54 -11.28 52.93 13.67
C ALA A 54 -11.73 51.87 12.66
N LEU A 55 -11.25 50.64 12.80
CA LEU A 55 -11.68 49.51 11.98
C LEU A 55 -11.58 48.22 12.76
N GLU A 56 -12.61 47.38 12.66
CA GLU A 56 -12.61 46.00 13.10
C GLU A 56 -12.75 45.11 11.86
N LEU A 57 -11.77 44.24 11.64
CA LEU A 57 -11.76 43.28 10.53
C LEU A 57 -11.83 41.87 11.10
N GLU A 58 -12.94 41.18 10.87
CA GLU A 58 -13.08 39.77 11.19
C GLU A 58 -12.67 38.92 9.97
N VAL A 59 -11.69 38.04 10.17
CA VAL A 59 -11.25 37.07 9.17
C VAL A 59 -11.66 35.68 9.63
N GLY A 60 -12.74 35.15 9.03
CA GLY A 60 -13.17 33.76 9.16
C GLY A 60 -12.53 32.87 8.09
N ARG A 61 -12.04 31.68 8.47
CA ARG A 61 -11.69 30.59 7.55
C ARG A 61 -12.38 29.31 8.00
N GLU A 62 -13.05 28.64 7.08
CA GLU A 62 -13.48 27.25 7.23
C GLU A 62 -12.49 26.37 6.45
N CYS A 63 -11.90 25.39 7.14
CA CYS A 63 -10.99 24.42 6.55
C CYS A 63 -11.69 23.06 6.51
N GLU A 64 -12.09 22.61 5.32
CA GLU A 64 -12.68 21.29 5.08
C GLU A 64 -11.58 20.25 4.80
N GLU A 65 -11.79 19.02 5.28
CA GLU A 65 -10.92 17.89 4.96
C GLU A 65 -11.04 17.46 3.49
N PHE A 66 -9.95 16.93 2.94
CA PHE A 66 -9.99 16.34 1.60
C PHE A 66 -10.83 15.06 1.58
N ASN A 67 -11.92 15.05 0.83
CA ASN A 67 -12.68 13.86 0.52
C ASN A 67 -12.12 13.19 -0.74
N ILE A 68 -11.23 12.21 -0.55
CA ILE A 68 -10.60 11.44 -1.62
C ILE A 68 -11.01 9.97 -1.50
N VAL A 69 -11.57 9.44 -2.58
CA VAL A 69 -12.09 8.07 -2.64
C VAL A 69 -11.40 7.32 -3.76
N VAL A 70 -11.06 6.06 -3.47
CA VAL A 70 -10.47 5.14 -4.44
C VAL A 70 -11.50 4.09 -4.84
N HIS A 71 -11.63 3.83 -6.13
CA HIS A 71 -12.54 2.84 -6.68
C HIS A 71 -11.82 1.90 -7.66
N PRO A 72 -11.92 0.58 -7.48
CA PRO A 72 -12.55 -0.09 -6.34
C PRO A 72 -11.72 0.09 -5.05
N TYR A 73 -12.38 0.03 -3.88
CA TYR A 73 -11.71 0.10 -2.56
C TYR A 73 -10.92 -1.18 -2.22
N ALA A 74 -11.27 -2.27 -2.90
CA ALA A 74 -10.59 -3.54 -2.82
C ALA A 74 -10.52 -4.19 -4.21
N ILE A 75 -9.35 -4.69 -4.59
CA ILE A 75 -9.16 -5.47 -5.80
C ILE A 75 -8.97 -6.93 -5.39
N ILE A 76 -9.89 -7.77 -5.83
CA ILE A 76 -9.80 -9.21 -5.69
C ILE A 76 -9.44 -9.78 -7.06
N VAL A 77 -8.24 -10.35 -7.19
CA VAL A 77 -7.82 -10.99 -8.43
C VAL A 77 -8.51 -12.37 -8.50
N PRO A 78 -9.41 -12.60 -9.46
CA PRO A 78 -10.13 -13.86 -9.53
C PRO A 78 -9.20 -15.01 -9.93
N GLY A 79 -9.48 -16.20 -9.38
CA GLY A 79 -8.71 -17.40 -9.69
C GLY A 79 -7.36 -17.47 -8.98
N GLN A 80 -6.43 -18.21 -9.60
CA GLN A 80 -5.07 -18.39 -9.08
C GLN A 80 -4.04 -17.80 -10.04
N ILE A 81 -3.18 -16.93 -9.52
CA ILE A 81 -2.06 -16.36 -10.26
C ILE A 81 -0.79 -17.15 -9.99
N LEU A 82 0.14 -17.15 -10.95
CA LEU A 82 1.41 -17.86 -10.78
C LEU A 82 2.39 -16.98 -10.00
N VAL A 83 3.15 -17.60 -9.11
CA VAL A 83 4.28 -16.93 -8.44
C VAL A 83 5.22 -16.31 -9.49
N SER A 84 5.78 -15.15 -9.17
CA SER A 84 6.66 -14.36 -10.03
C SER A 84 6.00 -13.82 -11.31
N THR A 85 4.67 -13.90 -11.43
CA THR A 85 3.94 -13.22 -12.51
C THR A 85 3.37 -11.90 -12.05
N THR A 86 3.30 -10.95 -12.99
CA THR A 86 2.79 -9.61 -12.74
C THR A 86 1.36 -9.47 -13.27
N VAL A 87 0.47 -8.93 -12.45
CA VAL A 87 -0.92 -8.60 -12.80
C VAL A 87 -1.11 -7.10 -12.71
N ARG A 88 -1.81 -6.53 -13.68
CA ARG A 88 -2.20 -5.12 -13.71
C ARG A 88 -3.70 -4.97 -13.58
N LYS A 89 -4.14 -4.00 -12.78
CA LYS A 89 -5.56 -3.71 -12.56
C LYS A 89 -5.79 -2.20 -12.56
N PRO A 90 -6.88 -1.74 -13.21
CA PRO A 90 -7.24 -0.34 -13.18
C PRO A 90 -7.72 0.06 -11.78
N LEU A 91 -7.46 1.30 -11.42
CA LEU A 91 -7.86 1.92 -10.18
C LEU A 91 -8.21 3.38 -10.46
N MET A 92 -9.30 3.88 -9.94
CA MET A 92 -9.65 5.29 -10.04
C MET A 92 -9.47 5.97 -8.69
N MET A 93 -8.98 7.20 -8.69
CA MET A 93 -8.98 8.07 -7.52
C MET A 93 -9.82 9.30 -7.83
N THR A 94 -10.78 9.61 -6.98
CA THR A 94 -11.69 10.74 -7.13
C THR A 94 -11.52 11.69 -5.96
N ASN A 95 -11.28 12.96 -6.27
CA ASN A 95 -11.27 14.04 -5.30
C ASN A 95 -12.61 14.76 -5.34
N TYR A 96 -13.44 14.49 -4.33
CA TYR A 96 -14.73 15.18 -4.15
C TYR A 96 -14.59 16.55 -3.50
N SER A 97 -13.40 16.95 -3.07
CA SER A 97 -13.14 18.27 -2.49
C SER A 97 -13.08 19.35 -3.57
N GLN A 98 -13.20 20.61 -3.16
CA GLN A 98 -13.09 21.74 -4.08
C GLN A 98 -11.65 22.03 -4.52
N TYR A 99 -10.67 21.74 -3.67
CA TYR A 99 -9.28 22.10 -3.90
C TYR A 99 -8.45 20.93 -4.44
N PRO A 100 -7.39 21.21 -5.21
CA PRO A 100 -6.43 20.19 -5.61
C PRO A 100 -5.76 19.54 -4.39
N ALA A 101 -5.55 18.24 -4.44
CA ALA A 101 -4.88 17.49 -3.40
C ALA A 101 -3.62 16.82 -3.96
N PHE A 102 -2.54 16.83 -3.18
CA PHE A 102 -1.34 16.07 -3.50
C PHE A 102 -1.42 14.71 -2.82
N PHE A 103 -1.14 13.66 -3.59
CA PHE A 103 -1.20 12.28 -3.12
C PHE A 103 0.13 11.59 -3.34
N LYS A 104 0.44 10.62 -2.47
CA LYS A 104 1.60 9.74 -2.59
C LYS A 104 1.25 8.35 -2.09
N TRP A 105 1.30 7.37 -2.98
CA TRP A 105 1.16 5.96 -2.68
C TRP A 105 2.47 5.37 -2.14
N GLU A 106 2.33 4.43 -1.21
CA GLU A 106 3.42 3.56 -0.81
C GLU A 106 3.69 2.47 -1.86
N THR A 107 4.93 2.00 -1.88
CA THR A 107 5.34 0.83 -2.67
C THR A 107 5.65 -0.29 -1.69
N LEU A 108 5.05 -1.46 -1.91
CA LEU A 108 5.37 -2.67 -1.14
C LEU A 108 6.38 -3.49 -1.93
N SER A 109 7.42 -4.00 -1.26
CA SER A 109 8.51 -4.74 -1.93
C SER A 109 9.18 -5.75 -0.99
N ASP A 110 8.43 -6.32 -0.06
CA ASP A 110 8.93 -7.39 0.81
C ASP A 110 8.80 -8.75 0.11
N CYS A 111 7.86 -9.60 0.54
CA CYS A 111 7.58 -10.85 -0.16
C CYS A 111 6.86 -10.63 -1.49
N ASP A 112 5.95 -9.67 -1.55
CA ASP A 112 5.17 -9.34 -2.72
C ASP A 112 5.49 -7.90 -3.15
N ILE A 113 5.51 -7.65 -4.46
CA ILE A 113 5.77 -6.32 -5.01
C ILE A 113 4.44 -5.72 -5.45
N VAL A 114 4.08 -4.58 -4.85
CA VAL A 114 2.86 -3.84 -5.19
C VAL A 114 3.22 -2.38 -5.46
N GLU A 115 2.84 -1.90 -6.64
CA GLU A 115 3.10 -0.54 -7.09
C GLU A 115 1.85 0.06 -7.72
N ILE A 116 1.61 1.34 -7.48
CA ILE A 116 0.51 2.10 -8.07
C ILE A 116 1.10 3.25 -8.88
N GLN A 117 0.65 3.39 -10.12
CA GLN A 117 1.13 4.41 -11.05
C GLN A 117 0.00 5.34 -11.51
N PRO A 118 0.20 6.66 -11.50
CA PRO A 118 1.32 7.39 -10.90
C PRO A 118 1.45 7.17 -9.38
N THR A 119 2.68 7.01 -8.89
CA THR A 119 2.95 6.82 -7.44
C THR A 119 2.69 8.09 -6.64
N GLN A 120 2.91 9.26 -7.23
CA GLN A 120 2.60 10.54 -6.62
C GLN A 120 2.14 11.53 -7.67
N GLY A 121 1.36 12.52 -7.25
CA GLY A 121 0.87 13.54 -8.16
C GLY A 121 -0.09 14.49 -7.48
N GLN A 122 -0.74 15.30 -8.31
CA GLN A 122 -1.81 16.19 -7.89
C GLN A 122 -3.10 15.76 -8.56
N ILE A 123 -4.17 15.64 -7.78
CA ILE A 123 -5.53 15.44 -8.28
C ILE A 123 -6.30 16.76 -8.15
N PRO A 124 -6.78 17.36 -9.26
CA PRO A 124 -7.61 18.56 -9.21
C PRO A 124 -8.87 18.35 -8.37
N GLY A 125 -9.41 19.45 -7.84
CA GLY A 125 -10.72 19.41 -7.16
C GLY A 125 -11.83 18.96 -8.11
N ARG A 126 -12.82 18.25 -7.57
CA ARG A 126 -13.98 17.72 -8.33
C ARG A 126 -13.60 16.92 -9.57
N SER A 127 -12.52 16.15 -9.49
CA SER A 127 -12.00 15.38 -10.62
C SER A 127 -11.70 13.93 -10.24
N THR A 128 -11.60 13.09 -11.26
CA THR A 128 -11.19 11.69 -11.16
C THR A 128 -9.97 11.48 -12.05
N ILE A 129 -9.00 10.72 -11.55
CA ILE A 129 -7.83 10.28 -12.30
C ILE A 129 -7.79 8.76 -12.37
N ASP A 130 -7.26 8.26 -13.47
CA ASP A 130 -6.98 6.85 -13.67
C ASP A 130 -5.57 6.52 -13.15
N LEU A 131 -5.48 5.42 -12.42
CA LEU A 131 -4.28 4.83 -11.86
C LEU A 131 -4.21 3.35 -12.31
N GLU A 132 -3.01 2.79 -12.31
CA GLU A 132 -2.77 1.36 -12.56
C GLU A 132 -2.08 0.74 -11.34
N VAL A 133 -2.66 -0.33 -10.81
CA VAL A 133 -2.07 -1.15 -9.76
C VAL A 133 -1.36 -2.31 -10.41
N THR A 134 -0.09 -2.49 -10.10
CA THR A 134 0.77 -3.58 -10.54
C THR A 134 1.12 -4.45 -9.34
N VAL A 135 0.79 -5.74 -9.42
CA VAL A 135 1.03 -6.73 -8.36
C VAL A 135 1.91 -7.85 -8.91
N THR A 136 3.03 -8.13 -8.27
CA THR A 136 3.89 -9.28 -8.56
C THR A 136 4.02 -10.12 -7.30
N ALA A 137 3.46 -11.32 -7.33
CA ALA A 137 3.49 -12.22 -6.18
C ALA A 137 4.87 -12.89 -6.05
N GLY A 138 5.51 -12.84 -4.89
CA GLY A 138 6.79 -13.52 -4.65
C GLY A 138 6.68 -14.83 -3.87
N ARG A 139 5.52 -15.12 -3.25
CA ARG A 139 5.28 -16.36 -2.50
C ARG A 139 3.99 -17.08 -2.88
N VAL A 140 4.02 -18.41 -2.79
CA VAL A 140 2.84 -19.27 -2.98
C VAL A 140 1.94 -19.17 -1.75
N GLY A 141 0.62 -19.13 -1.97
CA GLY A 141 -0.38 -19.01 -0.91
C GLY A 141 -1.30 -17.79 -1.09
N PRO A 142 -2.03 -17.38 -0.04
CA PRO A 142 -2.83 -16.16 -0.07
C PRO A 142 -1.92 -14.92 -0.08
N LEU A 143 -2.24 -13.98 -0.98
CA LEU A 143 -1.69 -12.64 -1.03
C LEU A 143 -2.78 -11.69 -0.53
N GLU A 144 -2.50 -11.02 0.59
CA GLU A 144 -3.40 -10.05 1.22
C GLU A 144 -2.59 -8.82 1.62
N GLU A 145 -2.71 -7.75 0.84
CA GLU A 145 -1.90 -6.54 1.01
C GLU A 145 -2.79 -5.31 1.17
N THR A 146 -2.32 -4.32 1.93
CA THR A 146 -2.97 -3.02 2.04
C THR A 146 -1.98 -1.93 1.69
N VAL A 147 -2.22 -1.22 0.59
CA VAL A 147 -1.36 -0.13 0.13
C VAL A 147 -1.93 1.19 0.63
N LEU A 148 -1.11 2.00 1.30
CA LEU A 148 -1.52 3.30 1.82
C LEU A 148 -1.23 4.42 0.82
N CYS A 149 -2.10 5.42 0.82
CA CYS A 149 -1.97 6.67 0.09
C CYS A 149 -2.01 7.83 1.09
N HIS A 150 -0.93 8.59 1.11
CA HIS A 150 -0.79 9.78 1.94
C HIS A 150 -1.27 10.98 1.15
N ILE A 151 -2.21 11.72 1.73
CA ILE A 151 -2.73 12.97 1.18
C ILE A 151 -2.13 14.11 2.00
N GLU A 152 -1.54 15.10 1.34
CA GLU A 152 -0.96 16.25 2.05
C GLU A 152 -2.01 16.99 2.89
N ASN A 153 -1.65 17.35 4.11
CA ASN A 153 -2.52 18.01 5.10
C ASN A 153 -3.76 17.20 5.49
N HIS A 154 -3.78 15.89 5.22
CA HIS A 154 -4.81 14.96 5.67
C HIS A 154 -4.23 14.04 6.74
N THR A 155 -4.98 13.80 7.83
CA THR A 155 -4.49 13.05 8.99
C THR A 155 -4.59 11.54 8.83
N ALA A 156 -5.59 11.05 8.08
CA ALA A 156 -5.81 9.63 7.86
C ALA A 156 -5.42 9.22 6.42
N PRO A 157 -4.64 8.15 6.21
CA PRO A 157 -4.33 7.70 4.86
C PRO A 157 -5.56 7.09 4.18
N VAL A 158 -5.66 7.29 2.87
CA VAL A 158 -6.56 6.48 2.02
C VAL A 158 -5.87 5.16 1.75
N PHE A 159 -6.60 4.06 1.57
CA PHE A 159 -5.98 2.75 1.36
C PHE A 159 -6.67 1.94 0.27
N LEU A 160 -5.90 1.03 -0.33
CA LEU A 160 -6.37 0.01 -1.26
C LEU A 160 -6.10 -1.37 -0.66
N LYS A 161 -7.13 -2.22 -0.60
CA LYS A 161 -6.96 -3.64 -0.25
C LYS A 161 -6.77 -4.51 -1.49
N LEU A 162 -5.82 -5.44 -1.43
CA LEU A 162 -5.53 -6.40 -2.49
C LEU A 162 -5.68 -7.81 -1.95
N GLN A 163 -6.38 -8.65 -2.69
CA GLN A 163 -6.50 -10.07 -2.40
C GLN A 163 -6.29 -10.90 -3.65
N ALA A 164 -5.44 -11.93 -3.57
CA ALA A 164 -5.22 -12.90 -4.62
C ALA A 164 -4.84 -14.27 -4.05
N SER A 165 -5.05 -15.33 -4.83
CA SER A 165 -4.50 -16.66 -4.53
C SER A 165 -3.33 -16.93 -5.46
N VAL A 166 -2.17 -17.27 -4.90
CA VAL A 166 -0.94 -17.52 -5.64
C VAL A 166 -0.64 -19.00 -5.63
N LYS A 167 -0.39 -19.59 -6.80
CA LYS A 167 0.05 -20.98 -6.96
C LYS A 167 1.48 -21.03 -7.49
N GLY A 168 2.18 -22.11 -7.12
CA GLY A 168 3.51 -22.40 -7.64
C GLY A 168 3.48 -22.98 -9.06
N PRO A 169 4.66 -23.21 -9.66
CA PRO A 169 4.76 -24.02 -10.86
C PRO A 169 4.18 -25.42 -10.66
N ALA A 170 3.66 -26.01 -11.74
CA ALA A 170 3.08 -27.34 -11.75
C ALA A 170 3.89 -28.24 -12.68
N ILE A 171 4.47 -29.31 -12.13
CA ILE A 171 5.19 -30.33 -12.89
C ILE A 171 4.40 -31.62 -12.82
N VAL A 172 4.25 -32.28 -13.96
CA VAL A 172 3.63 -33.60 -14.09
C VAL A 172 4.61 -34.58 -14.69
N ILE A 173 4.43 -35.84 -14.33
CA ILE A 173 5.13 -36.99 -14.89
C ILE A 173 4.12 -37.75 -15.73
N ASP A 174 4.41 -37.91 -17.03
CA ASP A 174 3.43 -38.50 -17.97
C ASP A 174 3.21 -39.99 -17.71
N THR A 175 4.22 -40.67 -17.16
CA THR A 175 4.21 -42.10 -16.87
C THR A 175 4.34 -42.34 -15.36
N PRO A 176 3.24 -42.32 -14.59
CA PRO A 176 3.28 -42.40 -13.12
C PRO A 176 3.65 -43.78 -12.60
N SER A 177 3.55 -44.83 -13.43
CA SER A 177 3.95 -46.20 -13.11
C SER A 177 4.89 -46.72 -14.19
N ILE A 178 6.08 -47.15 -13.80
CA ILE A 178 7.07 -47.73 -14.69
C ILE A 178 7.19 -49.22 -14.34
N ASP A 179 6.90 -50.06 -15.33
CA ASP A 179 7.13 -51.50 -15.24
C ASP A 179 8.30 -51.84 -16.16
N PHE A 180 9.39 -52.35 -15.58
CA PHE A 180 10.56 -52.81 -16.32
C PHE A 180 10.36 -54.23 -16.89
N GLY A 181 9.28 -54.92 -16.51
CA GLY A 181 9.05 -56.33 -16.80
C GLY A 181 10.10 -57.22 -16.13
N LEU A 182 10.31 -58.41 -16.70
CA LEU A 182 11.35 -59.33 -16.25
C LEU A 182 12.72 -58.86 -16.75
N VAL A 183 13.58 -58.45 -15.83
CA VAL A 183 14.98 -58.12 -16.13
C VAL A 183 15.83 -59.37 -15.87
N GLN A 184 16.65 -59.76 -16.85
CA GLN A 184 17.54 -60.91 -16.69
C GLN A 184 18.69 -60.56 -15.74
N PHE A 185 19.04 -61.50 -14.86
CA PHE A 185 20.20 -61.37 -13.96
C PHE A 185 21.47 -60.91 -14.70
N GLY A 186 22.13 -59.87 -14.17
CA GLY A 186 23.32 -59.26 -14.76
C GLY A 186 23.07 -58.28 -15.93
N ASN A 187 21.82 -58.14 -16.38
CA ASN A 187 21.41 -57.14 -17.36
C ASN A 187 20.72 -55.96 -16.67
N SER A 188 20.51 -54.89 -17.43
CA SER A 188 19.77 -53.73 -16.96
C SER A 188 18.71 -53.33 -17.97
N ALA A 189 17.56 -52.89 -17.46
CA ALA A 189 16.49 -52.32 -18.26
C ALA A 189 16.51 -50.80 -18.14
N SER A 190 16.17 -50.10 -19.22
CA SER A 190 16.06 -48.64 -19.24
C SER A 190 14.69 -48.23 -19.76
N VAL A 191 14.02 -47.35 -19.01
CA VAL A 191 12.77 -46.71 -19.43
C VAL A 191 12.95 -45.20 -19.49
N ASP A 192 12.26 -44.59 -20.44
CA ASP A 192 12.23 -43.14 -20.58
C ASP A 192 11.12 -42.54 -19.70
N LEU A 193 11.50 -41.57 -18.89
CA LEU A 193 10.59 -40.81 -18.04
C LEU A 193 10.36 -39.44 -18.67
N VAL A 194 9.11 -39.09 -18.98
CA VAL A 194 8.78 -37.76 -19.49
C VAL A 194 8.24 -36.90 -18.35
N ILE A 195 8.89 -35.75 -18.14
CA ILE A 195 8.50 -34.75 -17.15
C ILE A 195 8.14 -33.47 -17.89
N ARG A 196 7.01 -32.87 -17.51
CA ARG A 196 6.44 -31.73 -18.20
C ARG A 196 6.04 -30.65 -17.20
N ASN A 197 6.41 -29.43 -17.51
CA ASN A 197 5.92 -28.25 -16.81
C ASN A 197 4.59 -27.84 -17.44
N GLU A 198 3.51 -27.82 -16.65
CA GLU A 198 2.19 -27.33 -17.08
C GLU A 198 1.97 -25.86 -16.73
N SER A 199 2.93 -25.23 -16.08
CA SER A 199 2.86 -23.82 -15.72
C SER A 199 3.59 -22.91 -16.71
N GLN A 200 3.14 -21.65 -16.73
CA GLN A 200 3.72 -20.58 -17.55
C GLN A 200 4.95 -19.93 -16.91
N VAL A 201 5.46 -20.52 -15.82
CA VAL A 201 6.65 -20.06 -15.10
C VAL A 201 7.66 -21.20 -15.03
N ALA A 202 8.94 -20.87 -14.93
CA ALA A 202 9.98 -21.88 -14.83
C ALA A 202 9.82 -22.68 -13.52
N ALA A 203 10.07 -23.99 -13.61
CA ALA A 203 9.83 -24.92 -12.54
C ALA A 203 11.11 -25.69 -12.20
N LYS A 204 11.60 -25.48 -10.99
CA LYS A 204 12.73 -26.24 -10.44
C LYS A 204 12.20 -27.54 -9.82
N TYR A 205 12.87 -28.65 -10.10
CA TYR A 205 12.52 -29.95 -9.54
C TYR A 205 13.75 -30.71 -9.07
N ARG A 206 13.48 -31.63 -8.15
CA ARG A 206 14.37 -32.70 -7.74
C ARG A 206 13.58 -34.00 -7.69
N ILE A 207 14.19 -35.06 -8.19
CA ILE A 207 13.66 -36.42 -8.22
C ILE A 207 14.59 -37.25 -7.35
N GLY A 208 14.00 -38.05 -6.47
CA GLY A 208 14.72 -38.97 -5.60
C GLY A 208 13.78 -40.08 -5.16
N GLU A 209 14.38 -41.14 -4.64
CA GLU A 209 13.63 -42.24 -4.02
C GLU A 209 13.06 -41.79 -2.67
N SER A 210 11.90 -42.36 -2.31
CA SER A 210 11.30 -42.09 -1.00
C SER A 210 12.17 -42.66 0.11
N GLN A 211 12.32 -41.89 1.20
CA GLN A 211 13.16 -42.28 2.34
C GLN A 211 12.71 -43.58 3.01
N GLU A 212 11.44 -43.93 2.86
CA GLU A 212 10.84 -45.14 3.42
C GLU A 212 11.33 -46.43 2.76
N PHE A 213 11.85 -46.34 1.52
CA PHE A 213 12.32 -47.49 0.73
C PHE A 213 13.85 -47.55 0.60
N ASN A 214 14.56 -46.63 1.24
CA ASN A 214 16.02 -46.62 1.27
C ASN A 214 16.52 -47.77 2.15
N VAL A 215 16.94 -48.88 1.55
CA VAL A 215 17.60 -49.99 2.27
C VAL A 215 18.98 -49.52 2.70
N ARG A 216 19.20 -49.41 4.02
CA ARG A 216 20.53 -49.11 4.58
C ARG A 216 21.28 -50.40 4.82
N LEU A 217 22.46 -50.54 4.21
CA LEU A 217 23.33 -51.68 4.44
C LEU A 217 23.78 -51.70 5.91
N PRO A 218 23.56 -52.79 6.67
CA PRO A 218 23.90 -52.86 8.09
C PRO A 218 25.40 -52.68 8.39
N ALA A 219 26.26 -52.98 7.41
CA ALA A 219 27.71 -52.94 7.55
C ALA A 219 28.33 -51.56 7.27
N THR A 220 27.73 -50.76 6.38
CA THR A 220 28.30 -49.48 5.90
C THR A 220 27.41 -48.27 6.16
N GLY A 221 26.12 -48.47 6.44
CA GLY A 221 25.13 -47.41 6.56
C GLY A 221 24.75 -46.74 5.23
N GLU A 222 25.31 -47.20 4.11
CA GLU A 222 25.03 -46.67 2.78
C GLU A 222 23.63 -47.08 2.30
N ILE A 223 22.97 -46.15 1.60
CA ILE A 223 21.66 -46.38 0.96
C ILE A 223 21.90 -47.13 -0.35
N HIS A 224 21.33 -48.32 -0.48
CA HIS A 224 21.35 -49.09 -1.71
C HIS A 224 20.14 -48.70 -2.57
N SER A 225 20.39 -48.01 -3.68
CA SER A 225 19.38 -47.68 -4.70
C SER A 225 19.63 -48.51 -5.95
N GLU A 226 18.64 -49.31 -6.34
CA GLU A 226 18.70 -50.06 -7.60
C GLU A 226 18.30 -49.20 -8.81
N LEU A 227 17.76 -47.99 -8.59
CA LEU A 227 17.38 -47.05 -9.65
C LEU A 227 18.44 -45.97 -9.86
N PHE A 228 19.04 -45.97 -11.05
CA PHE A 228 19.87 -44.87 -11.51
C PHE A 228 19.05 -43.88 -12.34
N LEU A 229 19.19 -42.57 -12.06
CA LEU A 229 18.65 -41.49 -12.90
C LEU A 229 19.82 -40.67 -13.44
N SER A 230 19.89 -40.51 -14.76
CA SER A 230 20.91 -39.72 -15.44
C SER A 230 21.01 -38.27 -14.94
N LYS A 231 19.91 -37.70 -14.46
CA LYS A 231 19.89 -36.39 -13.80
C LYS A 231 18.71 -36.29 -12.83
N ARG A 232 19.02 -35.93 -11.59
CA ARG A 232 18.10 -35.93 -10.45
C ARG A 232 17.51 -34.56 -10.13
N GLU A 233 18.04 -33.49 -10.72
CA GLU A 233 17.51 -32.13 -10.50
C GLU A 233 17.65 -31.27 -11.76
N GLY A 234 16.82 -30.24 -11.87
CA GLY A 234 16.97 -29.29 -12.96
C GLY A 234 15.91 -28.20 -13.05
N GLU A 235 16.14 -27.37 -14.06
CA GLU A 235 15.28 -26.37 -14.69
C GLU A 235 14.26 -26.92 -15.71
N LEU A 236 12.95 -26.73 -15.59
CA LEU A 236 12.04 -26.76 -16.75
C LEU A 236 11.54 -25.35 -17.05
N GLY A 237 11.70 -24.90 -18.29
CA GLY A 237 11.12 -23.63 -18.75
C GLY A 237 9.58 -23.66 -18.77
N PRO A 238 8.93 -22.51 -18.98
CA PRO A 238 7.48 -22.42 -19.15
C PRO A 238 6.96 -23.40 -20.20
N LEU A 239 5.93 -24.18 -19.86
CA LEU A 239 5.30 -25.18 -20.73
C LEU A 239 6.26 -26.21 -21.37
N ALA A 240 7.48 -26.34 -20.85
CA ALA A 240 8.50 -27.20 -21.43
C ALA A 240 8.36 -28.65 -20.95
N SER A 241 8.69 -29.59 -21.83
CA SER A 241 8.86 -31.00 -21.48
C SER A 241 10.32 -31.41 -21.59
N ARG A 242 10.75 -32.34 -20.73
CA ARG A 242 12.03 -33.02 -20.84
C ARG A 242 11.82 -34.52 -20.71
N GLN A 243 12.37 -35.24 -21.67
CA GLN A 243 12.51 -36.69 -21.63
C GLN A 243 13.81 -37.04 -20.94
N TYR A 244 13.70 -37.79 -19.85
CA TYR A 244 14.81 -38.41 -19.15
C TYR A 244 15.01 -39.80 -19.69
N ARG A 245 16.17 -40.01 -20.29
CA ARG A 245 16.63 -41.35 -20.65
C ARG A 245 17.37 -41.96 -19.47
N HIS A 246 17.27 -43.28 -19.34
CA HIS A 246 18.04 -44.11 -18.41
C HIS A 246 17.59 -44.02 -16.94
N LEU A 247 16.33 -44.37 -16.66
CA LEU A 247 16.01 -45.01 -15.38
C LEU A 247 16.50 -46.46 -15.48
N GLN A 248 17.62 -46.77 -14.83
CA GLN A 248 18.23 -48.09 -14.91
C GLN A 248 17.93 -48.86 -13.62
N ALA A 249 17.29 -50.03 -13.75
CA ALA A 249 17.17 -51.00 -12.67
C ALA A 249 18.24 -52.10 -12.86
N SER A 250 19.04 -52.40 -11.83
CA SER A 250 20.01 -53.49 -11.84
C SER A 250 19.76 -54.43 -10.66
N GLU A 251 19.38 -55.69 -10.95
CA GLU A 251 19.48 -56.79 -9.99
C GLU A 251 20.93 -57.30 -9.97
N LEU A 252 21.56 -57.29 -8.80
CA LEU A 252 22.89 -57.88 -8.54
C LEU A 252 22.77 -59.33 -8.06
#